data_AF-A0A7K7Q3K8-F1
#
_entry.id   AF-A0A7K7Q3K8-F1
#
_cell.length_a   1.000
_cell.length_b   1.000
_cell.length_c   1.000
_cell.angle_alpha   90.00
_cell.angle_beta   90.00
_cell.angle_gamma   90.00
#
_symmetry.space_group_name_H-M   'P 1'
#
loop_
_entity.id
_entity.type
_entity.pdbx_description
1 polymer ?
#
loop_
_entity_poly.entity_id
_entity_poly.type
_entity_poly.pdbx_seq_one_letter_code
_entity_poly.pdbx_strand_id
1 'polypeptide(L)'
;QCSPWKDNACCTANTSSEAHKDQSYLYNFNWNHCGVMPAKCKRHFIQDTCLYECSPNLGPWIEQADSSWRRQRILHVPLCREDCEQWWQDCRDALTCKENWHKGWNWATGGNRCPWGHACRPFSQVFPRPQDLCEKIWSGSFRFSPERRGSGRCIQMWFDPAQGNPNVAVAKYFAWRKRSSSPGQGEHEAPRGDPAVRALPCSVLLLLALALVLLPGVSLGWGSL
;
A
#
# COMPACT_ATOMS: atom_id res chain seq x y z
N GLN A 1 -11.63 15.02 13.52
CA GLN A 1 -10.88 13.74 13.60
C GLN A 1 -9.75 13.67 12.58
N CYS A 2 -9.89 14.22 11.37
CA CYS A 2 -8.80 14.21 10.36
C CYS A 2 -7.70 15.29 10.56
N SER A 3 -7.81 16.16 11.56
CA SER A 3 -6.81 17.21 11.83
C SER A 3 -5.39 16.72 12.12
N PRO A 4 -5.12 15.48 12.60
CA PRO A 4 -3.74 15.01 12.77
C PRO A 4 -2.92 14.93 11.48
N TRP A 5 -3.55 14.97 10.30
CA TRP A 5 -2.87 14.98 9.00
C TRP A 5 -2.70 16.37 8.40
N LYS A 6 -3.10 17.45 9.09
CA LYS A 6 -3.17 18.81 8.52
C LYS A 6 -1.86 19.31 7.87
N ASP A 7 -0.70 18.89 8.37
CA ASP A 7 0.60 19.38 7.91
C ASP A 7 1.07 18.68 6.63
N ASN A 8 0.56 17.46 6.35
CA ASN A 8 0.84 16.71 5.13
C ASN A 8 -0.26 15.65 4.91
N ALA A 9 -1.21 15.96 4.04
CA ALA A 9 -2.38 15.12 3.75
C ALA A 9 -2.58 14.88 2.25
N CYS A 10 -3.16 13.74 1.92
CA CYS A 10 -3.69 13.42 0.59
C CYS A 10 -5.13 13.90 0.38
N CYS A 11 -5.86 14.18 1.46
CA CYS A 11 -7.25 14.60 1.40
C CYS A 11 -7.39 16.13 1.29
N THR A 12 -8.54 16.58 0.81
CA THR A 12 -8.92 18.01 0.84
C THR A 12 -9.69 18.37 2.12
N ALA A 13 -9.84 19.66 2.41
CA ALA A 13 -10.69 20.13 3.51
C ALA A 13 -12.14 19.64 3.37
N ASN A 14 -12.68 19.63 2.15
CA ASN A 14 -14.02 19.12 1.86
C ASN A 14 -14.14 17.63 2.19
N THR A 15 -13.21 16.81 1.67
CA THR A 15 -13.12 15.37 1.98
C THR A 15 -13.09 15.13 3.49
N SER A 16 -12.27 15.90 4.21
CA SER A 16 -12.18 15.76 5.66
C SER A 16 -13.49 16.10 6.39
N SER A 17 -14.25 17.07 5.89
CA SER A 17 -15.53 17.46 6.48
C SER A 17 -16.59 16.38 6.25
N GLU A 18 -16.63 15.82 5.04
CA GLU A 18 -17.55 14.75 4.67
C GLU A 18 -17.26 13.41 5.34
N ALA A 19 -16.02 13.13 5.70
CA ALA A 19 -15.69 11.93 6.48
C ALA A 19 -16.47 11.84 7.81
N HIS A 20 -17.02 12.97 8.30
CA HIS A 20 -17.79 13.04 9.55
C HIS A 20 -19.31 13.00 9.34
N LYS A 21 -19.81 13.00 8.10
CA LYS A 21 -21.25 12.99 7.79
C LYS A 21 -21.74 11.57 7.49
N ASP A 22 -22.98 11.28 7.89
CA ASP A 22 -23.67 10.06 7.45
C ASP A 22 -24.06 10.19 5.97
N GLN A 23 -23.90 9.12 5.19
CA GLN A 23 -24.22 9.11 3.76
C GLN A 23 -23.59 10.27 2.99
N SER A 24 -22.33 10.59 3.30
CA SER A 24 -21.58 11.66 2.66
C SER A 24 -21.29 11.37 1.19
N TYR A 25 -20.92 12.39 0.41
CA TYR A 25 -20.67 12.20 -1.03
C TYR A 25 -19.51 11.23 -1.32
N LEU A 26 -18.62 10.98 -0.35
CA LEU A 26 -17.45 10.12 -0.52
C LEU A 26 -17.85 8.73 -1.00
N TYR A 27 -18.82 8.12 -0.31
CA TYR A 27 -19.23 6.74 -0.54
C TYR A 27 -20.73 6.53 -0.44
N ASN A 28 -21.49 7.58 -0.10
CA ASN A 28 -22.92 7.53 0.21
C ASN A 28 -23.24 6.39 1.21
N PHE A 29 -22.34 6.19 2.17
CA PHE A 29 -22.37 5.06 3.07
C PHE A 29 -23.17 5.38 4.35
N ASN A 30 -24.16 4.53 4.61
CA ASN A 30 -24.99 4.54 5.80
C ASN A 30 -24.36 3.67 6.89
N TRP A 31 -23.80 4.33 7.90
CA TRP A 31 -23.29 3.67 9.12
C TRP A 31 -24.43 3.06 9.95
N ASN A 32 -25.67 3.54 9.80
CA ASN A 32 -26.84 3.15 10.58
C ASN A 32 -27.72 2.07 9.90
N HIS A 33 -27.13 1.19 9.08
CA HIS A 33 -27.89 0.18 8.30
C HIS A 33 -28.60 -0.88 9.14
N CYS A 34 -28.28 -0.98 10.44
CA CYS A 34 -28.93 -1.86 11.42
C CYS A 34 -29.48 -1.10 12.64
N GLY A 35 -29.80 0.19 12.46
CA GLY A 35 -30.16 1.10 13.56
C GLY A 35 -29.02 2.08 13.87
N VAL A 36 -29.23 2.96 14.84
CA VAL A 36 -28.25 4.02 15.18
C VAL A 36 -26.96 3.40 15.70
N MET A 37 -25.85 3.64 14.98
CA MET A 37 -24.53 3.20 15.42
C MET A 37 -24.08 4.02 16.63
N PRO A 38 -23.62 3.38 17.73
CA PRO A 38 -23.09 4.09 18.88
C PRO A 38 -21.94 5.02 18.51
N ALA A 39 -21.92 6.24 19.06
CA ALA A 39 -20.89 7.25 18.75
C ALA A 39 -19.45 6.75 18.99
N LYS A 40 -19.24 5.95 20.05
CA LYS A 40 -17.94 5.33 20.37
C LYS A 40 -17.46 4.36 19.28
N CYS A 41 -18.38 3.72 18.56
CA CYS A 41 -18.07 2.85 17.43
C CYS A 41 -17.86 3.67 16.16
N LYS A 42 -18.80 4.58 15.86
CA LYS A 42 -18.78 5.42 14.64
C LYS A 42 -17.50 6.24 14.51
N ARG A 43 -16.94 6.75 15.62
CA ARG A 43 -15.66 7.51 15.58
C ARG A 43 -14.52 6.71 14.94
N HIS A 44 -14.47 5.39 15.11
CA HIS A 44 -13.41 4.57 14.50
C HIS A 44 -13.56 4.48 12.99
N PHE A 45 -14.78 4.38 12.48
CA PHE A 45 -15.04 4.44 11.03
C PHE A 45 -14.72 5.81 10.42
N ILE A 46 -14.97 6.89 11.17
CA ILE A 46 -14.56 8.24 10.76
C ILE A 46 -13.02 8.33 10.74
N GLN A 47 -12.34 7.85 11.77
CA GLN A 47 -10.89 7.88 11.85
C GLN A 47 -10.22 7.00 10.78
N ASP A 48 -10.80 5.84 10.48
CA ASP A 48 -10.43 4.96 9.36
C ASP A 48 -10.54 5.71 8.03
N THR A 49 -11.67 6.38 7.79
CA THR A 49 -11.86 7.23 6.61
C THR A 49 -10.78 8.32 6.55
N CYS A 50 -10.47 9.00 7.67
CA CYS A 50 -9.39 9.99 7.71
C CYS A 50 -8.03 9.35 7.37
N LEU A 51 -7.71 8.17 7.91
CA LEU A 51 -6.45 7.48 7.60
C LEU A 51 -6.38 7.13 6.10
N TYR A 52 -7.44 6.53 5.55
CA TYR A 52 -7.51 6.12 4.16
C TYR A 52 -7.41 7.30 3.19
N GLU A 53 -8.18 8.36 3.43
CA GLU A 53 -8.24 9.52 2.55
C GLU A 53 -7.05 10.46 2.72
N CYS A 54 -6.53 10.63 3.94
CA CYS A 54 -5.57 11.69 4.24
C CYS A 54 -4.13 11.20 4.38
N SER A 55 -3.86 9.94 4.68
CA SER A 55 -2.50 9.50 5.03
C SER A 55 -1.57 9.42 3.82
N PRO A 56 -0.48 10.21 3.76
CA PRO A 56 0.54 10.06 2.73
C PRO A 56 1.49 8.88 2.99
N ASN A 57 1.25 8.10 4.05
CA ASN A 57 2.18 7.08 4.55
C ASN A 57 1.71 5.64 4.26
N LEU A 58 0.70 5.47 3.41
CA LEU A 58 0.19 4.13 3.05
C LEU A 58 0.84 3.54 1.79
N GLY A 59 1.74 4.29 1.14
CA GLY A 59 2.41 3.92 -0.10
C GLY A 59 2.94 2.48 -0.20
N PRO A 60 3.61 1.90 0.83
CA PRO A 60 4.14 0.53 0.75
C PRO A 60 3.10 -0.57 0.46
N TRP A 61 1.83 -0.28 0.76
CA TRP A 61 0.69 -1.19 0.69
C TRP A 61 -0.31 -0.83 -0.40
N ILE A 62 0.01 0.14 -1.26
CA ILE A 62 -0.82 0.47 -2.42
C ILE A 62 -0.63 -0.61 -3.49
N GLU A 63 -1.76 -1.17 -3.93
CA GLU A 63 -1.83 -2.15 -5.02
C GLU A 63 -2.87 -1.71 -6.07
N GLN A 64 -2.74 -2.24 -7.29
CA GLN A 64 -3.72 -1.98 -8.34
C GLN A 64 -5.06 -2.63 -7.98
N ALA A 65 -6.16 -1.91 -8.25
CA ALA A 65 -7.50 -2.39 -8.02
C ALA A 65 -8.19 -2.65 -9.36
N ASP A 66 -8.77 -3.83 -9.51
CA ASP A 66 -9.66 -4.15 -10.63
C ASP A 66 -11.07 -3.62 -10.30
N SER A 67 -11.27 -2.31 -10.46
CA SER A 67 -12.50 -1.63 -10.09
C SER A 67 -12.78 -0.40 -10.96
N SER A 68 -14.05 -0.17 -11.30
CA SER A 68 -14.49 0.96 -12.12
C SER A 68 -14.32 2.32 -11.45
N TRP A 69 -14.27 2.38 -10.12
CA TRP A 69 -14.27 3.63 -9.35
C TRP A 69 -12.93 3.96 -8.68
N ARG A 70 -11.98 3.01 -8.62
CA ARG A 70 -10.63 3.25 -8.11
C ARG A 70 -9.60 2.46 -8.90
N ARG A 71 -8.50 3.11 -9.27
CA ARG A 71 -7.36 2.46 -9.93
C ARG A 71 -6.47 1.70 -8.95
N GLN A 72 -6.40 2.19 -7.72
CA GLN A 72 -5.53 1.66 -6.68
C GLN A 72 -6.29 1.55 -5.35
N ARG A 73 -5.82 0.67 -4.48
CA ARG A 73 -6.30 0.55 -3.10
C ARG A 73 -5.17 0.14 -2.18
N ILE A 74 -5.38 0.27 -0.87
CA ILE A 74 -4.51 -0.35 0.12
C ILE A 74 -4.89 -1.82 0.33
N LEU A 75 -3.88 -2.65 0.56
CA LEU A 75 -4.02 -4.04 0.98
C LEU A 75 -3.00 -4.39 2.07
N HIS A 76 -3.45 -5.13 3.08
CA HIS A 76 -2.63 -5.66 4.15
C HIS A 76 -1.80 -4.63 4.93
N VAL A 77 -2.34 -3.42 5.11
CA VAL A 77 -1.72 -2.40 5.98
C VAL A 77 -1.66 -2.94 7.41
N PRO A 78 -0.47 -3.03 8.06
CA PRO A 78 -0.31 -3.62 9.37
C PRO A 78 -0.86 -2.67 10.44
N LEU A 79 -2.14 -2.78 10.78
CA LEU A 79 -2.77 -1.95 11.79
C LEU A 79 -2.27 -2.35 13.18
N CYS A 80 -1.89 -1.38 14.01
CA CYS A 80 -1.40 -1.66 15.36
C CYS A 80 -2.43 -2.40 16.20
N ARG A 81 -1.93 -3.24 17.10
CA ARG A 81 -2.73 -4.12 17.96
C ARG A 81 -3.84 -3.34 18.68
N GLU A 82 -3.46 -2.28 19.37
CA GLU A 82 -4.36 -1.49 20.21
C GLU A 82 -5.42 -0.73 19.39
N ASP A 83 -5.08 -0.24 18.20
CA ASP A 83 -6.03 0.44 17.31
C ASP A 83 -7.14 -0.52 16.86
N CYS A 84 -6.76 -1.76 16.48
CA CYS A 84 -7.73 -2.78 16.08
C CYS A 84 -8.57 -3.31 17.26
N GLU A 85 -7.92 -3.61 18.39
CA GLU A 85 -8.58 -4.07 19.62
C GLU A 85 -9.59 -3.03 20.14
N GLN A 86 -9.21 -1.75 20.17
CA GLN A 86 -10.10 -0.69 20.66
C GLN A 86 -11.26 -0.43 19.71
N TRP A 87 -11.04 -0.49 18.39
CA TRP A 87 -12.12 -0.38 17.41
C TRP A 87 -13.15 -1.48 17.63
N TRP A 88 -12.70 -2.73 17.72
CA TRP A 88 -13.60 -3.85 17.98
C TRP A 88 -14.33 -3.72 19.32
N GLN A 89 -13.62 -3.39 20.39
CA GLN A 89 -14.19 -3.26 21.73
C GLN A 89 -15.25 -2.14 21.81
N ASP A 90 -15.05 -1.02 21.13
CA ASP A 90 -16.03 0.07 21.10
C ASP A 90 -17.25 -0.27 20.23
N CYS A 91 -17.11 -1.20 19.28
CA CYS A 91 -18.17 -1.63 18.37
C CYS A 91 -18.88 -2.93 18.75
N ARG A 92 -18.37 -3.73 19.69
CA ARG A 92 -18.83 -5.11 19.96
C ARG A 92 -20.35 -5.29 20.10
N ASP A 93 -21.05 -4.32 20.71
CA ASP A 93 -22.50 -4.36 20.95
C ASP A 93 -23.31 -3.61 19.88
N ALA A 94 -22.65 -2.91 18.96
CA ALA A 94 -23.31 -2.34 17.78
C ALA A 94 -23.84 -3.46 16.89
N LEU A 95 -24.77 -3.14 15.98
CA LEU A 95 -25.38 -4.11 15.09
C LEU A 95 -24.86 -3.96 13.66
N THR A 96 -24.68 -5.09 12.97
CA THR A 96 -24.40 -5.19 11.53
C THR A 96 -25.05 -6.43 10.97
N CYS A 97 -25.24 -6.47 9.66
CA CYS A 97 -25.79 -7.62 8.94
C CYS A 97 -24.76 -8.28 8.00
N LYS A 98 -23.53 -7.75 7.95
CA LYS A 98 -22.48 -8.18 7.01
C LYS A 98 -21.09 -8.12 7.63
N GLU A 99 -20.26 -9.09 7.25
CA GLU A 99 -18.82 -9.12 7.58
C GLU A 99 -17.95 -8.34 6.59
N ASN A 100 -18.39 -8.19 5.33
CA ASN A 100 -17.65 -7.49 4.29
C ASN A 100 -18.46 -6.30 3.79
N TRP A 101 -17.95 -5.09 4.02
CA TRP A 101 -18.63 -3.83 3.75
C TRP A 101 -18.22 -3.20 2.43
N HIS A 102 -17.26 -3.76 1.70
CA HIS A 102 -16.93 -3.30 0.35
C HIS A 102 -17.94 -3.74 -0.72
N LYS A 103 -18.63 -4.87 -0.52
CA LYS A 103 -19.45 -5.48 -1.58
C LYS A 103 -20.71 -6.17 -1.07
N GLY A 104 -21.66 -6.33 -1.99
CA GLY A 104 -22.90 -7.08 -1.76
C GLY A 104 -23.85 -6.37 -0.79
N TRP A 105 -23.96 -5.06 -0.88
CA TRP A 105 -25.04 -4.28 -0.24
C TRP A 105 -26.22 -4.16 -1.19
N ASN A 106 -27.42 -3.94 -0.65
CA ASN A 106 -28.56 -3.50 -1.44
C ASN A 106 -28.53 -1.96 -1.56
N TRP A 107 -28.46 -1.43 -2.78
CA TRP A 107 -28.39 0.01 -3.07
C TRP A 107 -29.66 0.58 -3.72
N ALA A 108 -30.75 -0.20 -3.80
CA ALA A 108 -31.95 0.16 -4.57
C ALA A 108 -32.61 1.50 -4.16
N THR A 109 -32.39 1.95 -2.93
CA THR A 109 -32.96 3.21 -2.40
C THR A 109 -31.93 4.32 -2.24
N GLY A 110 -30.82 4.27 -2.98
CA GLY A 110 -29.80 5.34 -2.96
C GLY A 110 -28.94 5.38 -1.69
N GLY A 111 -28.83 4.27 -0.94
CA GLY A 111 -27.94 4.11 0.20
C GLY A 111 -27.80 2.63 0.54
N ASN A 112 -26.69 2.20 1.15
CA ASN A 112 -26.49 0.79 1.45
C ASN A 112 -27.47 0.30 2.52
N ARG A 113 -28.14 -0.80 2.21
CA ARG A 113 -29.02 -1.55 3.10
C ARG A 113 -28.61 -3.01 3.16
N CYS A 114 -28.98 -3.66 4.27
CA CYS A 114 -28.79 -5.09 4.44
C CYS A 114 -29.39 -5.87 3.24
N PRO A 115 -28.65 -6.84 2.70
CA PRO A 115 -29.17 -7.71 1.65
C PRO A 115 -30.34 -8.54 2.16
N TRP A 116 -31.14 -9.05 1.22
CA TRP A 116 -32.27 -9.91 1.52
C TRP A 116 -31.81 -11.15 2.29
N GLY A 117 -32.50 -11.49 3.38
CA GLY A 117 -32.16 -12.63 4.24
C GLY A 117 -31.02 -12.39 5.24
N HIS A 118 -30.38 -11.22 5.24
CA HIS A 118 -29.32 -10.89 6.19
C HIS A 118 -29.86 -10.10 7.38
N ALA A 119 -30.12 -10.81 8.49
CA ALA A 119 -30.56 -10.19 9.73
C ALA A 119 -29.44 -9.43 10.45
N CYS A 120 -29.80 -8.34 11.14
CA CYS A 120 -28.90 -7.60 12.00
C CYS A 120 -28.54 -8.41 13.24
N ARG A 121 -27.24 -8.44 13.56
CA ARG A 121 -26.65 -9.15 14.71
C ARG A 121 -25.58 -8.28 15.37
N PRO A 122 -25.27 -8.51 16.66
CA PRO A 122 -24.14 -7.86 17.30
C PRO A 122 -22.84 -8.03 16.51
N PHE A 123 -22.04 -6.97 16.46
CA PHE A 123 -20.71 -6.99 15.85
C PHE A 123 -19.86 -8.13 16.42
N SER A 124 -19.95 -8.42 17.72
CA SER A 124 -19.23 -9.54 18.33
C SER A 124 -19.62 -10.92 17.80
N GLN A 125 -20.81 -11.08 17.20
CA GLN A 125 -21.23 -12.32 16.56
C GLN A 125 -20.76 -12.40 15.11
N VAL A 126 -20.74 -11.26 14.39
CA VAL A 126 -20.31 -11.18 12.98
C VAL A 126 -18.79 -11.15 12.87
N PHE A 127 -18.12 -10.52 13.84
CA PHE A 127 -16.68 -10.41 13.99
C PHE A 127 -16.28 -10.95 15.37
N PRO A 128 -16.04 -12.27 15.51
CA PRO A 128 -15.79 -12.87 16.81
C PRO A 128 -14.53 -12.36 17.54
N ARG A 129 -13.51 -11.91 16.80
CA ARG A 129 -12.26 -11.38 17.36
C ARG A 129 -11.92 -10.01 16.72
N PRO A 130 -11.06 -9.19 17.34
CA PRO A 130 -10.61 -7.93 16.76
C PRO A 130 -10.05 -8.07 15.34
N GLN A 131 -9.20 -9.08 15.11
CA GLN A 131 -8.66 -9.37 13.77
C GLN A 131 -9.75 -9.60 12.73
N ASP A 132 -10.85 -10.29 13.09
CA ASP A 132 -11.95 -10.55 12.17
C ASP A 132 -12.58 -9.23 11.68
N LEU A 133 -12.73 -8.23 12.56
CA LEU A 133 -13.22 -6.91 12.18
C LEU A 133 -12.25 -6.21 11.22
N CYS A 134 -11.03 -5.96 11.67
CA CYS A 134 -10.09 -5.09 10.96
C CYS A 134 -9.68 -5.66 9.59
N GLU A 135 -9.59 -6.99 9.47
CA GLU A 135 -9.20 -7.62 8.21
C GLU A 135 -10.37 -7.82 7.25
N LYS A 136 -11.56 -8.20 7.74
CA LYS A 136 -12.67 -8.60 6.84
C LYS A 136 -13.53 -7.43 6.41
N ILE A 137 -13.75 -6.44 7.28
CA ILE A 137 -14.73 -5.37 7.03
C ILE A 137 -14.46 -4.64 5.72
N TRP A 138 -13.18 -4.39 5.42
CA TRP A 138 -12.74 -3.75 4.18
C TRP A 138 -11.98 -4.70 3.26
N SER A 139 -12.36 -5.98 3.18
CA SER A 139 -11.79 -6.95 2.23
C SER A 139 -10.25 -6.98 2.22
N GLY A 140 -9.62 -7.05 3.39
CA GLY A 140 -8.17 -7.13 3.51
C GLY A 140 -7.43 -5.81 3.35
N SER A 141 -8.10 -4.64 3.42
CA SER A 141 -7.39 -3.35 3.46
C SER A 141 -6.36 -3.30 4.59
N PHE A 142 -6.75 -3.77 5.78
CA PHE A 142 -5.84 -3.92 6.92
C PHE A 142 -5.50 -5.38 7.16
N ARG A 143 -4.35 -5.58 7.78
CA ARG A 143 -3.91 -6.81 8.43
C ARG A 143 -3.66 -6.50 9.90
N PHE A 144 -4.15 -7.35 10.80
CA PHE A 144 -3.85 -7.20 12.22
C PHE A 144 -2.36 -7.41 12.47
N SER A 145 -1.73 -6.49 13.18
CA SER A 145 -0.34 -6.63 13.62
C SER A 145 -0.28 -6.92 15.11
N PRO A 146 0.57 -7.87 15.56
CA PRO A 146 0.81 -8.07 17.00
C PRO A 146 1.65 -6.93 17.61
N GLU A 147 2.25 -6.08 16.78
CA GLU A 147 3.07 -4.95 17.18
C GLU A 147 2.23 -3.88 17.88
N ARG A 148 2.80 -3.32 18.95
CA ARG A 148 2.16 -2.26 19.72
C ARG A 148 2.32 -0.90 19.06
N ARG A 149 1.40 0.02 19.37
CA ARG A 149 1.57 1.46 19.05
C ARG A 149 2.93 1.97 19.52
N GLY A 150 3.56 2.81 18.70
CA GLY A 150 4.89 3.38 18.97
C GLY A 150 6.07 2.46 18.60
N SER A 151 5.85 1.20 18.23
CA SER A 151 6.93 0.27 17.83
C SER A 151 7.68 0.66 16.55
N GLY A 152 7.09 1.52 15.71
CA GLY A 152 7.59 1.79 14.36
C GLY A 152 7.39 0.62 13.39
N ARG A 153 6.58 -0.39 13.75
CA ARG A 153 6.34 -1.62 12.98
C ARG A 153 4.88 -1.84 12.58
N CYS A 154 3.98 -0.94 12.96
CA CYS A 154 2.56 -0.97 12.59
C CYS A 154 2.03 0.46 12.39
N ILE A 155 1.03 0.59 11.53
CA ILE A 155 0.32 1.85 11.27
C ILE A 155 -0.66 2.12 12.40
N GLN A 156 -0.61 3.36 12.90
CA GLN A 156 -1.55 3.88 13.88
C GLN A 156 -2.62 4.71 13.17
N MET A 157 -3.89 4.40 13.45
CA MET A 157 -5.04 5.16 12.97
C MET A 157 -5.29 6.37 13.89
N TRP A 158 -5.00 6.21 15.18
CA TRP A 158 -5.02 7.27 16.18
C TRP A 158 -3.60 7.70 16.54
N PHE A 159 -3.33 8.99 16.64
CA PHE A 159 -2.07 9.51 17.18
C PHE A 159 -2.24 10.97 17.62
N ASP A 160 -1.37 11.43 18.51
CA ASP A 160 -1.30 12.82 18.92
C ASP A 160 -0.43 13.61 17.94
N PRO A 161 -0.99 14.55 17.16
CA PRO A 161 -0.19 15.31 16.20
C PRO A 161 0.85 16.21 16.86
N ALA A 162 0.72 16.55 18.14
CA ALA A 162 1.75 17.32 18.85
C ALA A 162 3.07 16.53 19.01
N GLN A 163 3.02 15.21 18.90
CA GLN A 163 4.18 14.31 18.95
C GLN A 163 4.66 13.90 17.54
N GLY A 164 4.09 14.49 16.50
CA GLY A 164 4.35 14.15 15.10
C GLY A 164 3.62 12.89 14.65
N ASN A 165 3.62 12.67 13.32
CA ASN A 165 2.96 11.51 12.72
C ASN A 165 3.87 10.26 12.81
N PRO A 166 3.52 9.23 13.62
CA PRO A 166 4.37 8.05 13.80
C PRO A 166 4.46 7.17 12.54
N ASN A 167 3.49 7.28 11.62
CA ASN A 167 3.42 6.44 10.42
C ASN A 167 4.50 6.78 9.40
N VAL A 168 5.16 7.94 9.51
CA VAL A 168 6.31 8.31 8.65
C VAL A 168 7.44 7.28 8.80
N ALA A 169 7.80 6.92 10.03
CA ALA A 169 8.86 5.95 10.29
C ALA A 169 8.44 4.53 9.86
N VAL A 170 7.18 4.17 10.08
CA VAL A 170 6.61 2.87 9.69
C VAL A 170 6.66 2.70 8.18
N ALA A 171 6.19 3.69 7.42
CA ALA A 171 6.19 3.65 5.96
C ALA A 171 7.60 3.52 5.39
N LYS A 172 8.56 4.28 5.93
CA LYS A 172 9.98 4.19 5.53
C LYS A 172 10.55 2.79 5.78
N TYR A 173 10.26 2.19 6.94
CA TYR A 173 10.71 0.85 7.27
C TYR A 173 10.18 -0.20 6.29
N PHE A 174 8.88 -0.20 6.01
CA PHE A 174 8.28 -1.19 5.10
C PHE A 174 8.67 -0.95 3.63
N ALA A 175 8.83 0.31 3.21
CA ALA A 175 9.36 0.64 1.88
C ALA A 175 10.79 0.09 1.69
N TRP A 176 11.66 0.30 2.70
CA TRP A 176 13.02 -0.24 2.68
C TRP A 176 13.01 -1.77 2.64
N ARG A 177 12.21 -2.42 3.51
CA ARG A 177 12.11 -3.88 3.53
C ARG A 177 11.65 -4.45 2.20
N LYS A 178 10.61 -3.86 1.58
CA LYS A 178 10.09 -4.29 0.27
C LYS A 178 11.18 -4.25 -0.79
N ARG A 179 11.96 -3.16 -0.83
CA ARG A 179 13.11 -3.00 -1.73
C ARG A 179 14.20 -4.04 -1.46
N SER A 180 14.58 -4.28 -0.20
CA SER A 180 15.61 -5.26 0.17
C SER A 180 15.16 -6.71 -0.04
N SER A 181 13.86 -6.99 -0.03
CA SER A 181 13.31 -8.33 -0.25
C SER A 181 13.01 -8.66 -1.71
N SER A 182 13.08 -7.67 -2.63
CA SER A 182 12.93 -7.91 -4.07
C SER A 182 14.29 -8.30 -4.66
N PRO A 183 14.50 -9.55 -5.10
CA PRO A 183 15.72 -9.92 -5.81
C PRO A 183 15.69 -9.27 -7.20
N GLY A 184 16.68 -8.42 -7.49
CA GLY A 184 16.96 -7.93 -8.84
C GLY A 184 16.35 -6.57 -9.17
N GLN A 185 17.08 -5.50 -8.87
CA GLN A 185 17.37 -4.37 -9.78
C GLN A 185 18.59 -3.64 -9.20
N GLY A 186 19.79 -4.11 -9.56
CA GLY A 186 21.04 -3.59 -9.01
C GLY A 186 22.29 -4.37 -9.40
N GLU A 187 22.39 -4.84 -10.65
CA GLU A 187 23.70 -4.88 -11.30
C GLU A 187 23.79 -3.59 -12.12
N HIS A 188 24.23 -2.51 -11.46
CA HIS A 188 25.00 -1.52 -12.18
C HIS A 188 26.33 -2.23 -12.45
N GLU A 189 26.40 -2.86 -13.62
CA GLU A 189 27.65 -3.43 -14.11
C GLU A 189 28.65 -2.27 -14.20
N ALA A 190 29.58 -2.25 -13.25
CA ALA A 190 30.77 -1.43 -13.39
C ALA A 190 31.35 -1.77 -14.78
N PRO A 191 31.76 -0.78 -15.60
CA PRO A 191 32.37 -1.10 -16.86
C PRO A 191 33.59 -1.97 -16.56
N ARG A 192 33.54 -3.24 -16.99
CA ARG A 192 34.72 -4.10 -16.98
C ARG A 192 35.76 -3.36 -17.80
N GLY A 193 36.80 -2.88 -17.13
CA GLY A 193 38.00 -2.44 -17.80
C GLY A 193 38.48 -3.57 -18.70
N ASP A 194 38.69 -3.26 -19.96
CA ASP A 194 39.32 -4.15 -20.93
C ASP A 194 40.58 -4.78 -20.34
N PRO A 195 40.90 -6.04 -20.67
CA PRO A 195 42.20 -6.60 -20.34
C PRO A 195 43.27 -5.74 -21.04
N ALA A 196 44.21 -5.22 -20.25
CA ALA A 196 45.35 -4.46 -20.74
C ALA A 196 46.10 -5.25 -21.82
N VAL A 197 45.92 -4.85 -23.09
CA VAL A 197 46.79 -5.29 -24.17
C VAL A 197 48.15 -4.66 -23.89
N ARG A 198 49.13 -5.50 -23.54
CA ARG A 198 50.54 -5.06 -23.45
C ARG A 198 50.96 -4.53 -24.82
N ALA A 199 51.18 -3.22 -24.91
CA ALA A 199 51.78 -2.61 -26.08
C ALA A 199 53.15 -3.24 -26.34
N LEU A 200 53.35 -3.83 -27.53
CA LEU A 200 54.67 -4.28 -27.95
C LEU A 200 55.57 -3.06 -28.18
N PRO A 201 56.85 -3.12 -27.77
CA PRO A 201 57.78 -2.03 -28.00
C PRO A 201 57.95 -1.77 -29.50
N CYS A 202 58.07 -0.48 -29.85
CA CYS A 202 58.07 0.05 -31.22
C CYS A 202 59.09 -0.62 -32.17
N SER A 203 60.13 -1.24 -31.62
CA SER A 203 61.16 -2.00 -32.34
C SER A 203 60.63 -3.31 -32.97
N VAL A 204 59.56 -3.91 -32.46
CA VAL A 204 58.98 -5.16 -33.01
C VAL A 204 58.03 -4.87 -34.18
N LEU A 205 57.34 -3.73 -34.16
CA LEU A 205 56.42 -3.30 -35.22
C LEU A 205 57.15 -2.95 -36.54
N LEU A 206 58.36 -2.37 -36.44
CA LEU A 206 59.20 -2.07 -37.62
C LEU A 206 59.73 -3.33 -38.32
N LEU A 207 59.99 -4.42 -37.57
CA LEU A 207 60.46 -5.69 -38.15
C LEU A 207 59.34 -6.47 -38.85
N LEU A 208 58.10 -6.39 -38.36
CA LEU A 208 56.93 -7.02 -39.00
C LEU A 208 56.51 -6.32 -40.30
N ALA A 209 56.65 -4.99 -40.39
CA ALA A 209 56.35 -4.24 -41.60
C ALA A 209 57.35 -4.53 -42.75
N LEU A 210 58.63 -4.77 -42.44
CA LEU A 210 59.62 -5.14 -43.47
C LEU A 210 59.43 -6.56 -44.03
N ALA A 211 58.86 -7.49 -43.26
CA ALA A 211 58.64 -8.87 -43.71
C ALA A 211 57.46 -9.00 -44.70
N LEU A 212 56.49 -8.09 -44.67
CA LEU A 212 55.31 -8.11 -45.55
C LEU A 212 55.55 -7.47 -46.93
N VAL A 213 56.64 -6.73 -47.13
CA VAL A 213 56.97 -6.07 -48.41
C VAL A 213 57.85 -6.95 -49.32
N LEU A 214 58.38 -8.07 -48.83
CA LEU A 214 59.38 -8.88 -49.54
C LEU A 214 58.93 -10.28 -50.00
N LEU A 215 57.63 -10.62 -49.94
CA LEU A 215 57.15 -11.91 -50.47
C LEU A 215 56.20 -11.69 -51.66
N PRO A 216 56.60 -12.08 -52.88
CA PRO A 216 55.74 -12.01 -54.06
C PRO A 216 54.82 -13.23 -54.14
N GLY A 217 53.53 -12.96 -54.36
CA GLY A 217 52.55 -13.92 -54.87
C GLY A 217 51.97 -14.88 -53.85
N VAL A 218 50.65 -14.85 -53.67
CA VAL A 218 49.73 -15.92 -54.08
C VAL A 218 48.30 -15.37 -53.95
N SER A 219 47.62 -15.31 -55.10
CA SER A 219 46.20 -15.01 -55.30
C SER A 219 45.34 -16.26 -55.11
N LEU A 220 44.22 -16.14 -54.39
CA LEU A 220 43.02 -17.01 -54.44
C LEU A 220 41.99 -16.35 -53.49
N GLY A 221 40.74 -16.03 -53.82
CA GLY A 221 39.90 -16.15 -55.00
C GLY A 221 38.49 -15.77 -54.50
N TRP A 222 37.84 -14.79 -55.14
CA TRP A 222 36.46 -14.38 -54.81
C TRP A 222 35.45 -15.35 -55.41
N GLY A 223 34.50 -15.81 -54.61
CA GLY A 223 33.24 -16.42 -55.05
C GLY A 223 32.08 -15.64 -54.45
N SER A 224 31.26 -15.05 -55.32
CA SER A 224 30.10 -14.22 -55.00
C SER A 224 28.78 -14.99 -55.19
N LEU A 225 27.73 -14.40 -54.58
CA LEU A 225 26.28 -14.59 -54.76
C LEU A 225 25.61 -15.73 -53.98
#